data_AF-A0A176S1K1-F1
#
_entry.id   AF-A0A176S1K1-F1
#
_cell.length_a   1.000
_cell.length_b   1.000
_cell.length_c   1.000
_cell.angle_alpha   90.00
_cell.angle_beta   90.00
_cell.angle_gamma   90.00
#
_symmetry.space_group_name_H-M   'P 1'
#
loop_
_entity.id
_entity.type
_entity.pdbx_description
1 polymer ?
#
loop_
_entity_poly.entity_id
_entity_poly.type
_entity_poly.pdbx_seq_one_letter_code
_entity_poly.pdbx_strand_id
1 'polypeptide(L)'
;TTVIVEDGNMVVLGGLIDEDLQQSTQKVPILGDLPLIGGLFRSHSVNKIKRNLMVFLHPVIVRDAATETLISSRKYSYMRAKQLEQKAQGLPLMSTDKIPVLPDLDDFLTVLPGDENLTPAEIEPQLYKTR
;
A
#
# COMPACT_ATOMS: atom_id res chain seq x y z
N THR A 1 -8.75 -6.53 24.68
CA THR A 1 -7.33 -6.93 24.87
C THR A 1 -6.51 -5.68 24.96
N THR A 2 -5.65 -5.54 25.97
CA THR A 2 -4.82 -4.35 26.17
C THR A 2 -3.36 -4.73 25.95
N VAL A 3 -2.68 -4.05 25.04
CA VAL A 3 -1.27 -4.31 24.72
C VAL A 3 -0.47 -3.08 25.16
N ILE A 4 0.55 -3.30 25.99
CA ILE A 4 1.50 -2.25 26.42
C ILE A 4 2.75 -2.42 25.57
N VAL A 5 3.16 -1.35 24.89
CA VAL A 5 4.27 -1.36 23.92
C VAL A 5 5.15 -0.17 24.20
N GLU A 6 6.46 -0.37 24.09
CA GLU A 6 7.44 0.71 24.20
C GLU A 6 7.44 1.59 22.95
N ASP A 7 7.72 2.88 23.14
CA ASP A 7 7.81 3.86 22.05
C ASP A 7 8.92 3.48 21.06
N GLY A 8 8.62 3.55 19.75
CA GLY A 8 9.58 3.30 18.68
C GLY A 8 9.88 1.83 18.38
N ASN A 9 9.39 0.88 19.18
CA ASN A 9 9.56 -0.56 18.96
C ASN A 9 8.40 -1.14 18.14
N MET A 10 8.69 -1.95 17.12
CA MET A 10 7.67 -2.64 16.33
C MET A 10 7.22 -3.91 17.07
N VAL A 11 5.90 -4.06 17.26
CA VAL A 11 5.30 -5.22 17.92
C VAL A 11 4.37 -5.98 16.99
N VAL A 12 4.28 -7.30 17.17
CA VAL A 12 3.30 -8.17 16.50
C VAL A 12 2.04 -8.23 17.37
N LEU A 13 0.93 -7.72 16.84
CA LEU A 13 -0.38 -7.77 17.52
C LEU A 13 -1.00 -9.16 17.40
N GLY A 14 -0.73 -9.84 16.28
CA GLY A 14 -1.25 -11.16 16.00
C GLY A 14 -1.01 -11.57 14.55
N GLY A 15 -1.47 -12.78 14.23
CA GLY A 15 -1.39 -13.33 12.90
C GLY A 15 -2.23 -14.59 12.76
N LEU A 16 -2.48 -14.98 11.51
CA LEU A 16 -3.14 -16.22 11.15
C LEU A 16 -2.24 -16.95 10.16
N ILE A 17 -1.84 -18.16 10.52
CA ILE A 17 -1.23 -19.11 9.59
C ILE A 17 -2.25 -20.22 9.40
N ASP A 18 -2.72 -20.35 8.18
CA ASP A 18 -3.73 -21.33 7.80
C ASP A 18 -3.22 -22.18 6.63
N GLU A 19 -3.48 -23.48 6.68
CA GLU A 19 -3.07 -24.44 5.67
C GLU A 19 -4.24 -25.36 5.36
N ASP A 20 -4.73 -25.27 4.12
CA ASP A 20 -5.83 -26.10 3.60
C ASP A 20 -5.27 -27.09 2.57
N LEU A 21 -5.57 -28.37 2.78
CA LEU A 21 -5.22 -29.48 1.89
C LEU A 21 -6.50 -30.12 1.36
N GLN A 22 -6.85 -29.80 0.13
CA GLN A 22 -8.03 -30.32 -0.54
C GLN A 22 -7.64 -31.45 -1.49
N GLN A 23 -8.12 -32.66 -1.21
CA GLN A 23 -7.94 -33.82 -2.10
C GLN A 23 -9.28 -34.16 -2.75
N SER A 24 -9.30 -34.15 -4.08
CA SER A 24 -10.45 -34.55 -4.89
C SER A 24 -10.06 -35.68 -5.82
N THR A 25 -10.82 -36.77 -5.78
CA THR A 25 -10.64 -37.92 -6.66
C THR A 25 -11.93 -38.17 -7.40
N GLN A 26 -11.88 -38.11 -8.73
CA GLN A 26 -12.97 -38.49 -9.63
C GLN A 26 -12.53 -39.71 -10.42
N LYS A 27 -13.34 -40.77 -10.42
CA LYS A 27 -13.05 -41.99 -11.17
C LYS A 27 -14.30 -42.59 -11.76
N VAL A 28 -14.17 -43.27 -12.89
CA VAL A 28 -15.24 -44.09 -13.47
C VAL A 28 -15.36 -45.39 -12.64
N PRO A 29 -16.57 -45.75 -12.14
CA PRO A 29 -16.78 -47.01 -11.43
C PRO A 29 -16.35 -48.23 -12.27
N ILE A 30 -15.79 -49.27 -11.63
CA ILE A 30 -15.21 -50.48 -12.25
C ILE A 30 -13.91 -50.23 -13.03
N LEU A 31 -13.90 -49.31 -14.00
CA LEU A 31 -12.72 -49.09 -14.87
C LEU A 31 -11.58 -48.37 -14.15
N GLY A 32 -11.88 -47.48 -13.19
CA GLY A 32 -10.89 -46.70 -12.45
C GLY A 32 -10.08 -47.50 -11.42
N ASP A 33 -10.51 -48.72 -11.07
CA ASP A 33 -9.87 -49.57 -10.05
C ASP A 33 -8.94 -50.64 -10.66
N LEU A 34 -8.80 -50.67 -11.99
CA LEU A 34 -7.91 -51.61 -12.68
C LEU A 34 -6.43 -51.27 -12.43
N PRO A 35 -5.60 -52.22 -11.97
CA PRO A 35 -4.22 -51.96 -11.55
C PRO A 35 -3.26 -51.57 -12.70
N LEU A 36 -3.61 -51.87 -13.95
CA LEU A 36 -2.81 -51.57 -15.14
C LEU A 36 -3.31 -50.35 -15.93
N ILE A 37 -4.63 -50.19 -16.08
CA ILE A 37 -5.24 -49.15 -16.94
C ILE A 37 -6.14 -48.16 -16.19
N GLY A 38 -6.40 -48.36 -14.91
CA GLY A 38 -7.30 -47.50 -14.12
C GLY A 38 -6.82 -46.05 -14.02
N GLY A 39 -5.52 -45.80 -14.20
CA GLY A 39 -4.92 -44.47 -14.30
C GLY A 39 -5.49 -43.58 -15.40
N LEU A 40 -5.96 -44.16 -16.51
CA LEU A 40 -6.56 -43.42 -17.64
C LEU A 40 -8.01 -43.00 -17.37
N PHE A 41 -8.67 -43.62 -16.38
CA PHE A 41 -10.09 -43.43 -16.07
C PHE A 41 -10.32 -42.74 -14.72
N ARG A 42 -9.27 -42.15 -14.15
CA ARG A 42 -9.29 -41.44 -12.87
C ARG A 42 -8.56 -40.10 -12.97
N SER A 43 -9.14 -39.09 -12.35
CA SER A 43 -8.56 -37.76 -12.18
C SER A 43 -8.37 -37.51 -10.68
N HIS A 44 -7.15 -37.17 -10.29
CA HIS A 44 -6.84 -36.75 -8.92
C HIS A 44 -6.40 -35.30 -8.96
N SER A 45 -6.98 -34.48 -8.09
CA SER A 45 -6.58 -33.11 -7.87
C SER A 45 -6.20 -32.95 -6.42
N VAL A 46 -4.99 -32.44 -6.18
CA VAL A 46 -4.50 -32.07 -4.85
C VAL A 46 -4.25 -30.58 -4.88
N ASN A 47 -5.00 -29.82 -4.10
CA ASN A 47 -4.80 -28.40 -3.95
C ASN A 47 -4.29 -28.11 -2.53
N LYS A 48 -3.21 -27.34 -2.44
CA LYS A 48 -2.60 -26.95 -1.16
C LYS A 48 -2.56 -25.42 -1.11
N ILE A 49 -3.34 -24.85 -0.19
CA ILE A 49 -3.42 -23.39 -0.02
C ILE A 49 -2.81 -23.05 1.34
N LYS A 50 -1.76 -22.22 1.33
CA LYS A 50 -1.14 -21.69 2.55
C LYS A 50 -1.37 -20.19 2.64
N ARG A 51 -1.96 -19.73 3.74
CA ARG A 51 -2.26 -18.32 4.02
C ARG A 51 -1.46 -17.87 5.24
N ASN A 52 -0.69 -16.80 5.10
CA ASN A 52 0.04 -16.19 6.21
C ASN A 52 -0.39 -14.73 6.32
N LEU A 53 -0.93 -14.36 7.48
CA LEU A 53 -1.31 -12.99 7.80
C LEU A 53 -0.63 -12.60 9.11
N MET A 54 -0.01 -11.42 9.12
CA MET A 54 0.64 -10.86 10.30
C MET A 54 0.25 -9.38 10.39
N VAL A 55 -0.06 -8.93 11.61
CA VAL A 55 -0.41 -7.53 11.88
C VAL A 55 0.64 -6.95 12.81
N PHE A 56 1.32 -5.91 12.33
CA PHE A 56 2.36 -5.20 13.06
C PHE A 56 1.87 -3.81 13.46
N LEU A 57 2.33 -3.33 14.60
CA LEU A 57 2.11 -1.97 15.06
C LEU A 57 3.44 -1.33 15.41
N HIS A 58 3.66 -0.10 14.93
CA HIS A 58 4.80 0.72 15.27
C HIS A 58 4.31 2.02 15.91
N PRO A 59 4.24 2.10 17.25
CA PRO A 59 3.86 3.32 17.94
C PRO A 59 5.02 4.33 17.91
N VAL A 60 4.67 5.60 17.71
CA VAL A 60 5.61 6.73 17.78
C VAL A 60 4.98 7.83 18.62
N ILE A 61 5.61 8.17 19.74
CA ILE A 61 5.18 9.24 20.65
C ILE A 61 5.85 10.55 20.21
N VAL A 62 5.04 11.50 19.78
CA VAL A 62 5.50 12.86 19.46
C VAL A 62 5.37 13.74 20.70
N ARG A 63 6.49 14.27 21.20
CA ARG A 63 6.54 15.06 22.45
C ARG A 63 6.77 16.55 22.23
N ASP A 64 7.44 16.92 21.15
CA ASP A 64 7.79 18.29 20.84
C ASP A 64 7.35 18.68 19.43
N ALA A 65 7.18 19.98 19.21
CA ALA A 65 6.81 20.52 17.91
C ALA A 65 7.90 20.28 16.86
N ALA A 66 9.17 20.26 17.27
CA ALA A 66 10.30 20.02 16.37
C ALA A 66 10.29 18.61 15.75
N THR A 67 10.02 17.57 16.55
CA THR A 67 9.88 16.18 16.09
C THR A 67 8.62 16.01 15.27
N GLU A 68 7.53 16.70 15.61
CA GLU A 68 6.31 16.73 14.80
C GLU A 68 6.62 17.25 13.38
N THR A 69 7.25 18.42 13.28
CA THR A 69 7.66 19.02 12.00
C THR A 69 8.63 18.11 11.24
N LEU A 70 9.57 17.44 11.93
CA LEU A 70 10.50 16.53 11.29
C LEU A 70 9.80 15.28 10.70
N ILE A 71 8.85 14.68 11.43
CA ILE A 71 8.11 13.50 10.96
C ILE A 71 7.18 13.87 9.80
N SER A 72 6.48 15.01 9.91
CA SER A 72 5.55 15.46 8.88
C SER A 72 6.28 15.89 7.60
N SER A 73 7.35 16.68 7.72
CA SER A 73 8.16 17.12 6.58
C SER A 73 8.72 15.95 5.77
N ARG A 74 9.30 14.94 6.44
CA ARG A 74 9.83 13.74 5.76
C ARG A 74 8.76 12.98 4.99
N LYS A 75 7.58 12.78 5.61
CA LYS A 75 6.45 12.11 4.94
C LYS A 75 5.94 12.93 3.76
N TYR A 76 5.85 14.25 3.93
CA TYR A 76 5.44 15.18 2.88
C TYR A 76 6.35 15.10 1.66
N SER A 77 7.67 15.25 1.86
CA SER A 77 8.66 15.18 0.79
C SER A 77 8.63 13.83 0.05
N TYR A 78 8.42 12.73 0.78
CA TYR A 78 8.27 11.40 0.18
C TYR A 78 7.04 11.32 -0.74
N MET A 79 5.88 11.80 -0.29
CA MET A 79 4.65 11.77 -1.08
C MET A 79 4.76 12.65 -2.32
N ARG A 80 5.32 13.84 -2.18
CA ARG A 80 5.58 14.74 -3.30
C ARG A 80 6.51 14.10 -4.33
N ALA A 81 7.61 13.49 -3.89
CA ALA A 81 8.53 12.78 -4.79
C ALA A 81 7.82 11.65 -5.56
N LYS A 82 6.93 10.90 -4.89
CA LYS A 82 6.14 9.83 -5.53
C LYS A 82 5.13 10.38 -6.55
N GLN A 83 4.49 11.51 -6.28
CA GLN A 83 3.58 12.14 -7.24
C GLN A 83 4.32 12.71 -8.45
N LEU A 84 5.51 13.28 -8.25
CA LEU A 84 6.37 13.73 -9.34
C LEU A 84 6.83 12.55 -10.21
N GLU A 85 7.17 11.42 -9.60
CA GLU A 85 7.50 10.18 -10.31
C GLU A 85 6.31 9.68 -11.15
N GLN A 86 5.09 9.67 -10.59
CA GLN A 86 3.87 9.29 -11.31
C GLN A 86 3.55 10.25 -12.46
N LYS A 87 3.74 11.56 -12.25
CA LYS A 87 3.59 12.57 -13.31
C LYS A 87 4.62 12.37 -14.42
N ALA A 88 5.87 12.06 -14.08
CA ALA A 88 6.93 11.82 -15.05
C ALA A 88 6.68 10.53 -15.88
N GLN A 89 6.15 9.47 -15.27
CA GLN A 89 5.82 8.23 -15.96
C GLN A 89 4.57 8.38 -16.86
N GLY A 90 3.65 9.29 -16.50
CA GLY A 90 2.39 9.49 -17.21
C GLY A 90 1.46 8.28 -17.06
N LEU A 91 0.15 8.53 -17.05
CA LEU A 91 -0.84 7.43 -17.05
C LEU A 91 -1.25 7.16 -18.51
N PRO A 92 -1.15 5.90 -19.00
CA PRO A 92 -1.73 5.58 -20.30
C PRO A 92 -3.23 5.91 -20.28
N LEU A 93 -3.69 6.63 -21.31
CA LEU A 93 -5.08 7.07 -21.50
C LEU A 93 -5.55 8.26 -20.64
N MET A 94 -4.68 8.91 -19.87
CA MET A 94 -5.01 10.18 -19.19
C MET A 94 -3.94 11.25 -19.45
N SER A 95 -4.35 12.50 -19.60
CA SER A 95 -3.42 13.63 -19.73
C SER A 95 -2.64 13.81 -18.42
N THR A 96 -1.32 13.78 -18.51
CA THR A 96 -0.37 13.99 -17.41
C THR A 96 -0.58 15.31 -16.66
N ASP A 97 -1.21 16.30 -17.31
CA ASP A 97 -1.48 17.63 -16.77
C ASP A 97 -2.54 17.63 -15.65
N LYS A 98 -3.32 16.56 -15.49
CA LYS A 98 -4.39 16.47 -14.48
C LYS A 98 -3.96 15.78 -13.18
N ILE A 99 -2.68 15.43 -13.03
CA ILE A 99 -2.17 14.75 -11.84
C ILE A 99 -1.80 15.84 -10.82
N PRO A 100 -2.56 16.00 -9.70
CA PRO A 100 -2.22 16.99 -8.70
C PRO A 100 -0.92 16.58 -8.01
N VAL A 101 0.00 17.54 -7.89
CA VAL A 101 1.25 17.39 -7.14
C VAL A 101 1.20 18.29 -5.92
N LEU A 102 1.69 17.80 -4.79
CA LEU A 102 1.83 18.61 -3.58
C LEU A 102 2.77 19.80 -3.85
N PRO A 103 2.47 20.99 -3.29
CA PRO A 103 3.35 22.15 -3.39
C PRO A 103 4.72 21.88 -2.74
N ASP A 104 5.64 22.84 -2.84
CA ASP A 104 6.85 22.74 -2.02
C ASP A 104 6.51 22.88 -0.53
N LEU A 105 7.32 22.26 0.34
CA LEU A 105 7.07 22.31 1.78
C LEU A 105 7.32 23.73 2.30
N ASP A 106 8.35 24.41 1.80
CA ASP A 106 8.65 25.78 2.21
C ASP A 106 7.52 26.71 1.76
N ASP A 107 7.01 26.55 0.54
CA ASP A 107 5.86 27.29 0.02
C ASP A 107 4.61 27.04 0.87
N PHE A 108 4.35 25.78 1.24
CA PHE A 108 3.19 25.40 2.05
C PHE A 108 3.22 26.00 3.45
N LEU A 109 4.40 26.02 4.11
CA LEU A 109 4.56 26.57 5.46
C LEU A 109 4.54 28.10 5.50
N THR A 110 4.80 28.76 4.36
CA THR A 110 4.75 30.22 4.24
C THR A 110 3.30 30.73 4.14
N VAL A 111 2.35 29.87 3.76
CA VAL A 111 0.91 30.18 3.72
C VAL A 111 0.29 29.85 5.08
N LEU A 112 0.17 30.85 5.96
CA LEU A 112 -0.45 30.68 7.28
C LEU A 112 -1.94 30.30 7.13
N PRO A 113 -2.44 29.28 7.86
CA PRO A 113 -3.88 28.99 7.88
C PRO A 113 -4.60 30.13 8.59
N GLY A 114 -5.32 30.96 7.83
CA GLY A 114 -6.00 32.17 8.29
C GLY A 114 -5.81 33.40 7.40
N ASP A 115 -4.99 33.32 6.35
CA ASP A 115 -5.03 34.29 5.26
C ASP A 115 -6.26 34.03 4.37
N GLU A 116 -7.35 34.73 4.65
CA GLU A 116 -8.62 34.65 3.91
C GLU A 116 -8.54 35.19 2.46
N ASN A 117 -7.39 35.67 1.97
CA ASN A 117 -7.29 36.24 0.62
C ASN A 117 -6.75 35.30 -0.45
N LEU A 118 -6.30 34.10 -0.12
CA LEU A 118 -5.81 33.17 -1.14
C LEU A 118 -6.96 32.36 -1.75
N THR A 119 -7.62 32.96 -2.74
CA THR A 119 -8.47 32.20 -3.66
C THR A 119 -7.61 31.21 -4.45
N PRO A 120 -8.10 30.01 -4.82
CA PRO A 120 -7.36 29.05 -5.66
C PRO A 120 -6.86 29.61 -7.00
N ALA A 121 -7.29 30.82 -7.39
CA ALA A 121 -6.89 31.52 -8.60
C ALA A 121 -5.55 32.29 -8.47
N GLU A 122 -5.05 32.53 -7.26
CA GLU A 122 -3.73 33.15 -7.05
C GLU A 122 -2.59 32.11 -6.96
N ILE A 123 -2.95 30.82 -6.87
CA ILE A 123 -2.03 29.69 -6.77
C ILE A 123 -2.05 28.87 -8.08
N GLU A 124 -1.92 29.51 -9.25
CA GLU A 124 -1.47 28.91 -10.53
C GLU A 124 -1.04 30.04 -11.52
N PRO A 125 -0.11 29.85 -12.49
CA PRO A 125 1.11 29.04 -12.54
C PRO A 125 2.29 29.90 -13.06
N GLN A 126 3.03 30.61 -12.21
CA GLN A 126 4.22 31.39 -12.65
C GLN A 126 5.49 30.54 -12.83
N LEU A 127 5.39 29.21 -12.71
CA LEU A 127 6.53 28.29 -12.84
C LEU A 127 6.59 27.53 -14.17
N TYR A 128 5.91 28.01 -15.22
CA TYR A 128 6.22 27.65 -16.62
C TYR A 128 6.63 28.88 -17.45
N LYS A 129 7.52 29.71 -16.91
CA LYS A 129 8.36 30.57 -17.73
C LYS A 129 9.82 30.15 -17.54
N THR A 130 10.24 29.23 -18.39
CA THR A 130 11.64 29.22 -18.82
C THR A 130 11.64 29.07 -20.33
N ARG A 131 12.52 29.88 -20.94
CA ARG A 131 12.87 29.91 -22.37
C ARG A 131 13.12 28.54 -22.98
#